data_AF-A0A954MUU3-F1
#
_entry.id   AF-A0A954MUU3-F1
#
_cell.length_a   1.000
_cell.length_b   1.000
_cell.length_c   1.000
_cell.angle_alpha   90.00
_cell.angle_beta   90.00
_cell.angle_gamma   90.00
#
_symmetry.space_group_name_H-M   'P 1'
#
loop_
_entity.id
_entity.type
_entity.pdbx_description
1 polymer ?
#
loop_
_entity_poly.entity_id
_entity_poly.type
_entity_poly.pdbx_seq_one_letter_code
_entity_poly.pdbx_strand_id
1 'polypeptide(L)'
;MSPQTPHCRPETLQRLIEQDLDPEELQEIESHLTECAACRTRLDSSVADRNLWNEASKFLSDDEWDRSPPEQGVDRSEDFELEELTHGDAENILKRLSPWLDSSDDPRMLGRFGGYEILGIIGEGG
;
A
#
# COMPACT_ATOMS: atom_id res chain seq x y z
N MET A 1 6.97 43.24 7.85
CA MET A 1 8.38 42.93 8.16
C MET A 1 8.42 41.50 8.63
N SER A 2 8.76 40.54 7.76
CA SER A 2 8.77 39.13 8.14
C SER A 2 10.05 38.83 8.93
N PRO A 3 9.97 38.19 10.10
CA PRO A 3 11.15 37.84 10.88
C PRO A 3 11.96 36.80 10.10
N GLN A 4 13.25 37.06 9.91
CA GLN A 4 14.17 36.07 9.38
C GLN A 4 14.53 35.10 10.49
N THR A 5 13.68 34.10 10.72
CA THR A 5 14.05 32.94 11.50
C THR A 5 15.10 32.16 10.70
N PRO A 6 16.27 31.84 11.29
CA PRO A 6 17.29 31.07 10.59
C PRO A 6 16.71 29.72 10.18
N HIS A 7 16.85 29.37 8.89
CA HIS A 7 16.39 28.09 8.37
C HIS A 7 17.14 26.92 9.02
N CYS A 8 16.48 25.76 9.14
CA CYS A 8 17.13 24.52 9.54
C CYS A 8 18.33 24.19 8.65
N ARG A 9 19.36 23.58 9.25
CA ARG A 9 20.46 22.99 8.50
C ARG A 9 19.96 21.75 7.74
N PRO A 10 20.47 21.48 6.52
CA PRO A 10 20.03 20.33 5.73
C PRO A 10 20.28 18.99 6.44
N GLU A 11 21.36 18.87 7.22
CA GLU A 11 21.67 17.67 7.99
C GLU A 11 20.61 17.36 9.06
N THR A 12 20.01 18.41 9.64
CA THR A 12 18.94 18.28 10.62
C THR A 12 17.65 17.78 9.98
N LEU A 13 17.32 18.24 8.76
CA LEU A 13 16.19 17.71 8.00
C LEU A 13 16.42 16.25 7.60
N GLN A 14 17.66 15.87 7.31
CA GLN A 14 17.98 14.48 6.99
C GLN A 14 17.85 13.56 8.20
N ARG A 15 18.35 13.97 9.38
CA ARG A 15 18.11 13.24 10.65
C ARG A 15 16.62 13.10 10.96
N LEU A 16 15.79 14.10 10.64
CA LEU A 16 14.33 13.99 10.76
C LEU A 16 13.75 12.90 9.86
N ILE A 17 14.18 12.83 8.60
CA ILE A 17 13.74 11.79 7.65
C ILE A 17 14.17 10.40 8.13
N GLU A 18 15.38 10.29 8.67
CA GLU A 18 15.97 9.05 9.20
C GLU A 18 15.43 8.68 10.59
N GLN A 19 14.53 9.49 11.17
CA GLN A 19 13.99 9.34 12.54
C GLN A 19 15.07 9.29 13.63
N ASP A 20 16.21 9.97 13.41
CA ASP A 20 17.39 9.99 14.27
C ASP A 20 17.53 11.33 15.02
N LEU A 21 16.42 11.79 15.61
CA LEU A 21 16.35 12.98 16.44
C LEU A 21 15.87 12.62 17.85
N ASP A 22 16.50 13.24 18.85
CA ASP A 22 16.01 13.18 20.21
C ASP A 22 14.66 13.91 20.33
N PRO A 23 13.80 13.54 21.29
CA PRO A 23 12.44 14.09 21.39
C PRO A 23 12.40 15.61 21.61
N GLU A 24 13.42 16.18 22.25
CA GLU A 24 13.56 17.63 22.44
C GLU A 24 13.88 18.34 21.11
N GLU A 25 14.85 17.80 20.34
CA GLU A 25 15.21 18.33 19.02
C GLU A 25 14.03 18.21 18.02
N LEU A 26 13.28 17.11 18.08
CA LEU A 26 12.11 16.87 17.24
C LEU A 26 11.04 17.95 17.45
N GLN A 27 10.71 18.26 18.70
CA GLN A 27 9.71 19.27 19.04
C GLN A 27 10.09 20.66 18.53
N GLU A 28 11.37 21.04 18.65
CA GLU A 28 11.86 22.32 18.13
C GLU A 28 11.74 22.41 16.60
N ILE A 29 12.06 21.33 15.90
CA ILE A 29 11.98 21.26 14.44
C ILE A 29 10.52 21.28 13.97
N GLU A 30 9.61 20.55 14.63
CA GLU A 30 8.18 20.58 14.32
C GLU A 30 7.58 21.98 14.48
N SER A 31 7.95 22.68 15.56
CA SER A 31 7.56 24.07 15.78
C SER A 31 8.09 24.96 14.65
N HIS A 32 9.36 24.80 14.26
CA HIS A 32 9.95 25.56 13.16
C HIS A 32 9.27 25.27 11.81
N LEU A 33 8.97 24.00 11.52
CA LEU A 33 8.30 23.59 10.28
C LEU A 33 6.89 24.15 10.18
N THR A 34 6.22 24.40 11.31
CA THR A 34 4.90 25.07 11.34
C THR A 34 4.99 26.50 10.83
N GLU A 35 6.07 27.22 11.15
CA GLU A 35 6.26 28.64 10.82
C GLU A 35 7.05 28.87 9.52
N CYS A 36 7.94 27.94 9.13
CA CYS A 36 8.87 28.14 8.03
C CYS A 36 8.47 27.37 6.75
N ALA A 37 7.83 28.07 5.81
CA ALA A 37 7.46 27.51 4.51
C ALA A 37 8.65 26.99 3.69
N ALA A 38 9.81 27.66 3.75
CA ALA A 38 10.99 27.24 2.98
C ALA A 38 11.56 25.90 3.47
N CYS A 39 11.56 25.65 4.79
CA CYS A 39 12.01 24.38 5.34
C CYS A 39 11.02 23.25 5.02
N ARG A 40 9.70 23.53 4.99
CA ARG A 40 8.70 22.56 4.51
C ARG A 40 8.94 22.17 3.06
N THR A 41 9.16 23.14 2.18
CA THR A 41 9.45 22.85 0.76
C THR A 41 10.73 22.05 0.58
N ARG A 42 11.77 22.34 1.37
CA ARG A 42 13.01 21.56 1.35
C ARG A 42 12.81 20.12 1.81
N LEU A 43 12.08 19.93 2.91
CA LEU A 43 11.72 18.60 3.41
C LEU A 43 10.97 17.82 2.33
N ASP A 44 9.92 18.42 1.77
CA ASP A 44 9.08 17.82 0.72
C ASP A 44 9.92 17.38 -0.49
N SER A 45 10.84 18.24 -0.96
CA SER A 45 11.76 17.90 -2.05
C SER A 45 12.75 16.77 -1.72
N SER A 46 13.04 16.54 -0.44
CA SER A 46 14.03 15.54 0.02
C SER A 46 13.38 14.15 0.19
N VAL A 47 12.10 14.07 0.55
CA VAL A 47 11.33 12.81 0.61
C VAL A 47 10.66 12.45 -0.72
N ALA A 48 10.44 13.43 -1.61
CA ALA A 48 9.89 13.22 -2.94
C ALA A 48 10.97 12.82 -3.97
N ASP A 49 11.82 11.84 -3.67
CA ASP A 49 12.70 11.28 -4.70
C ASP A 49 11.84 10.65 -5.80
N ARG A 50 11.69 11.38 -6.90
CA ARG A 50 10.84 10.97 -8.03
C ARG A 50 11.29 9.64 -8.63
N ASN A 51 12.56 9.27 -8.52
CA ASN A 51 13.02 7.97 -9.03
C ASN A 51 12.51 6.83 -8.15
N LEU A 52 12.61 6.97 -6.82
CA LEU A 52 12.07 5.98 -5.88
C LEU A 52 10.55 5.82 -6.06
N TRP A 53 9.82 6.93 -6.20
CA TRP A 53 8.38 6.89 -6.45
C TRP A 53 8.03 6.28 -7.81
N ASN A 54 8.84 6.53 -8.85
CA ASN A 54 8.65 5.90 -10.15
C ASN A 54 8.94 4.39 -10.12
N GLU A 55 9.94 3.94 -9.35
CA GLU A 55 10.22 2.51 -9.18
C GLU A 55 9.13 1.82 -8.36
N ALA A 56 8.74 2.39 -7.23
CA ALA A 56 7.61 1.91 -6.44
C ALA A 56 6.34 1.83 -7.29
N SER A 57 6.05 2.89 -8.07
CA SER A 57 4.92 2.88 -9.01
C SER A 57 5.05 1.77 -10.04
N LYS A 58 6.23 1.49 -10.62
CA LYS A 58 6.38 0.38 -11.57
C LYS A 58 6.13 -1.00 -10.95
N PHE A 59 6.51 -1.21 -9.70
CA PHE A 59 6.32 -2.49 -9.00
C PHE A 59 4.91 -2.65 -8.41
N LEU A 60 4.23 -1.54 -8.13
CA LEU A 60 2.89 -1.50 -7.54
C LEU A 60 1.80 -1.15 -8.57
N SER A 61 2.16 -0.95 -9.84
CA SER A 61 1.17 -0.74 -10.89
C SER A 61 0.54 -2.07 -11.23
N ASP A 62 -0.78 -2.06 -11.33
CA ASP A 62 -1.60 -3.19 -11.77
C ASP A 62 -1.00 -3.87 -13.02
N ASP A 63 -0.64 -5.14 -12.85
CA ASP A 63 -0.18 -5.98 -13.94
C ASP A 63 -1.38 -6.53 -14.73
N GLU A 64 -1.11 -7.27 -15.82
CA GLU A 64 -2.16 -7.90 -16.65
C GLU A 64 -3.11 -8.81 -15.83
N TRP A 65 -2.69 -9.22 -14.64
CA TRP A 65 -3.47 -10.04 -13.71
C TRP A 65 -4.50 -9.25 -12.87
N ASP A 66 -4.30 -7.94 -12.69
CA ASP A 66 -5.19 -7.04 -11.92
C ASP A 66 -6.25 -6.38 -12.80
N ARG A 67 -6.14 -6.52 -14.13
CA ARG A 67 -7.15 -6.05 -15.06
C ARG A 67 -8.36 -6.98 -15.01
N SER A 68 -9.30 -6.67 -14.11
CA SER A 68 -10.63 -7.24 -14.18
C SER A 68 -11.22 -7.04 -15.59
N PRO A 69 -12.01 -8.00 -16.12
CA PRO A 69 -12.83 -7.76 -17.29
C PRO A 69 -13.67 -6.49 -17.07
N PRO A 70 -14.03 -5.72 -18.12
CA PRO A 70 -14.79 -4.49 -17.95
C PRO A 70 -16.14 -4.81 -17.30
N GLU A 71 -16.24 -4.58 -16.00
CA GLU A 71 -17.48 -4.75 -15.25
C GLU A 71 -18.42 -3.60 -15.61
N GLN A 72 -19.60 -3.96 -16.10
CA GLN A 72 -20.70 -3.02 -16.23
C GLN A 72 -21.06 -2.55 -14.82
N GLY A 73 -21.05 -1.23 -14.64
CA GLY A 73 -21.00 -0.59 -13.33
C GLY A 73 -22.05 -1.08 -12.34
N VAL A 74 -21.57 -1.39 -11.14
CA VAL A 74 -22.39 -1.44 -9.94
C VAL A 74 -22.00 -0.25 -9.07
N ASP A 75 -23.02 0.57 -8.81
CA ASP A 75 -22.97 1.83 -8.07
C ASP A 75 -22.57 1.57 -6.61
N ARG A 76 -21.42 2.14 -6.21
CA ARG A 76 -20.81 1.95 -4.89
C ARG A 76 -21.35 3.01 -3.95
N SER A 77 -22.37 2.66 -3.17
CA SER A 77 -22.73 3.39 -1.95
C SER A 77 -22.56 2.46 -0.75
N GLU A 78 -22.03 3.07 0.30
CA GLU A 78 -21.38 2.51 1.47
C GLU A 78 -22.30 1.60 2.31
N ASP A 79 -21.83 0.39 2.63
CA ASP A 79 -21.97 -0.25 3.95
C ASP A 79 -21.14 -1.55 3.96
N PHE A 80 -20.21 -1.65 4.92
CA PHE A 80 -19.26 -2.76 5.05
C PHE A 80 -19.95 -3.95 5.73
N GLU A 81 -20.79 -4.68 4.99
CA GLU A 81 -21.19 -6.03 5.38
C GLU A 81 -20.12 -7.02 4.91
N LEU A 82 -19.79 -8.02 5.73
CA LEU A 82 -19.01 -9.18 5.30
C LEU A 82 -19.81 -9.87 4.19
N GLU A 83 -19.61 -9.44 2.95
CA GLU A 83 -20.22 -10.04 1.79
C GLU A 83 -19.70 -11.47 1.69
N GLU A 84 -20.55 -12.43 2.10
CA GLU A 84 -20.36 -13.83 1.77
C GLU A 84 -20.15 -13.90 0.27
N LEU A 85 -18.95 -14.35 -0.15
CA LEU A 85 -18.63 -14.63 -1.54
C LEU A 85 -19.83 -15.34 -2.16
N THR A 86 -20.45 -14.72 -3.16
CA THR A 86 -21.57 -15.40 -3.81
C THR A 86 -21.04 -16.67 -4.45
N HIS A 87 -21.85 -17.72 -4.58
CA HIS A 87 -21.39 -19.00 -5.13
C HIS A 87 -20.73 -18.83 -6.52
N GLY A 88 -21.13 -17.81 -7.28
CA GLY A 88 -20.52 -17.48 -8.57
C GLY A 88 -19.09 -16.94 -8.45
N ASP A 89 -18.79 -16.17 -7.41
CA ASP A 89 -17.48 -15.56 -7.19
C ASP A 89 -16.47 -16.62 -6.74
N ALA A 90 -16.87 -17.49 -5.82
CA ALA A 90 -16.04 -18.60 -5.37
C ALA A 90 -15.65 -19.54 -6.53
N GLU A 91 -16.60 -19.89 -7.41
CA GLU A 91 -16.30 -20.72 -8.59
C GLU A 91 -15.34 -20.04 -9.57
N ASN A 92 -15.47 -18.72 -9.76
CA ASN A 92 -14.58 -17.96 -10.64
C ASN A 92 -13.16 -17.88 -10.07
N ILE A 93 -13.02 -17.67 -8.76
CA ILE A 93 -11.72 -17.69 -8.08
C ILE A 93 -11.09 -19.08 -8.18
N LEU A 94 -11.86 -20.16 -7.96
CA LEU A 94 -11.37 -21.53 -8.11
C LEU A 94 -10.89 -21.83 -9.53
N LYS A 95 -11.60 -21.38 -10.56
CA LYS A 95 -11.16 -21.52 -11.96
C LYS A 95 -9.84 -20.79 -12.22
N ARG A 96 -9.66 -19.60 -11.65
CA ARG A 96 -8.41 -18.82 -11.76
C ARG A 96 -7.24 -19.49 -11.03
N LEU A 97 -7.50 -20.10 -9.87
CA LEU A 97 -6.49 -20.78 -9.04
C LEU A 97 -6.16 -22.19 -9.52
N SER A 98 -7.07 -22.86 -10.22
CA SER A 98 -6.92 -24.26 -10.65
C SER A 98 -5.60 -24.60 -11.37
N PRO A 99 -4.99 -23.74 -12.22
CA PRO A 99 -3.70 -24.01 -12.84
C PRO A 99 -2.52 -24.08 -11.86
N TRP A 100 -2.68 -23.53 -10.66
CA TRP A 100 -1.65 -23.41 -9.63
C TRP A 100 -1.79 -24.43 -8.51
N LEU A 101 -2.93 -25.14 -8.48
CA LEU A 101 -3.22 -26.15 -7.48
C LEU A 101 -2.97 -27.54 -8.05
N ASP A 102 -2.13 -28.31 -7.38
CA ASP A 102 -2.01 -29.74 -7.59
C ASP A 102 -3.27 -30.46 -7.09
N SER A 103 -3.56 -31.64 -7.64
CA SER A 103 -4.70 -32.45 -7.22
C SER A 103 -4.56 -32.90 -5.76
N SER A 104 -5.69 -32.94 -5.04
CA SER A 104 -5.78 -33.47 -3.68
C SER A 104 -6.58 -34.77 -3.66
N ASP A 105 -6.18 -35.71 -2.81
CA ASP A 105 -6.89 -36.97 -2.59
C ASP A 105 -8.07 -36.82 -1.61
N ASP A 106 -8.15 -35.71 -0.87
CA ASP A 106 -9.27 -35.41 0.02
C ASP A 106 -10.31 -34.51 -0.70
N PRO A 107 -11.56 -34.98 -0.88
CA PRO A 107 -12.60 -34.24 -1.60
C PRO A 107 -13.10 -32.99 -0.88
N ARG A 108 -12.72 -32.77 0.38
CA ARG A 108 -13.02 -31.54 1.13
C ARG A 108 -11.98 -30.45 0.90
N MET A 109 -10.90 -30.77 0.20
CA MET A 109 -9.80 -29.85 -0.10
C MET A 109 -9.93 -29.34 -1.53
N LEU A 110 -9.59 -28.07 -1.72
CA LEU A 110 -9.59 -27.44 -3.04
C LEU A 110 -8.42 -27.91 -3.91
N GLY A 111 -7.33 -28.34 -3.29
CA GLY A 111 -6.11 -28.78 -3.96
C GLY A 111 -4.88 -28.63 -3.07
N ARG A 112 -3.71 -28.79 -3.66
CA ARG A 112 -2.41 -28.61 -2.99
C ARG A 112 -1.64 -27.46 -3.62
N PHE A 113 -0.94 -26.70 -2.80
CA PHE A 113 0.05 -25.73 -3.27
C PHE A 113 1.40 -26.09 -2.63
N GLY A 114 2.28 -26.70 -3.42
CA GLY A 114 3.49 -27.33 -2.91
C GLY A 114 3.19 -28.42 -1.89
N GLY A 115 3.73 -28.29 -0.67
CA GLY A 115 3.56 -29.28 0.40
C GLY A 115 2.29 -29.14 1.26
N TYR A 116 1.42 -28.16 0.97
CA TYR A 116 0.26 -27.81 1.80
C TYR A 116 -1.05 -28.09 1.08
N GLU A 117 -2.07 -28.48 1.82
CA GLU A 117 -3.43 -28.64 1.31
C GLU A 117 -4.28 -27.38 1.60
N ILE A 118 -5.11 -27.01 0.64
CA ILE A 118 -5.93 -25.80 0.69
C ILE A 118 -7.38 -26.16 1.04
N LEU A 119 -7.88 -25.64 2.15
CA LEU A 119 -9.23 -25.91 2.67
C LEU A 119 -10.33 -25.09 1.97
N GLY A 120 -10.06 -23.81 1.70
CA GLY A 120 -11.08 -22.85 1.31
C GLY A 120 -10.51 -21.47 1.00
N ILE A 121 -11.34 -20.60 0.44
CA ILE A 121 -11.03 -19.19 0.14
C ILE A 121 -11.80 -18.34 1.15
N ILE A 122 -11.12 -17.39 1.79
CA ILE A 122 -11.73 -16.48 2.78
C ILE A 122 -12.08 -15.13 2.13
N GLY A 123 -11.37 -14.76 1.05
CA GLY A 123 -11.57 -13.54 0.27
C GLY A 123 -10.43 -13.36 -0.74
N GLU A 124 -10.58 -12.40 -1.64
CA GLU A 124 -9.50 -11.93 -2.53
C GLU A 124 -9.10 -10.51 -2.14
N GLY A 125 -7.80 -10.19 -2.26
CA GLY A 125 -7.28 -8.85 -1.99
C GLY A 125 -7.33 -8.00 -3.26
N GLY A 126 -7.77 -6.75 -3.11
CA GLY A 126 -7.75 -5.69 -4.12
C GLY A 126 -7.57 -4.32 -3.46
#